data_AF-A0A8H4XGN5-F1
#
_entry.id   AF-A0A8H4XGN5-F1
#
_cell.length_a   1.000
_cell.length_b   1.000
_cell.length_c   1.000
_cell.angle_alpha   90.00
_cell.angle_beta   90.00
_cell.angle_gamma   90.00
#
_symmetry.space_group_name_H-M   'P 1'
#
loop_
_entity.id
_entity.type
_entity.pdbx_description
1 polymer ?
#
loop_
_entity_poly.entity_id
_entity_poly.type
_entity_poly.pdbx_seq_one_letter_code
_entity_poly.pdbx_strand_id
1 'polypeptide(L)'
;MCTSIKTTMACGHTFTNYATTCRTPSHSRPCTPSVKIQHLNDTCAACDPAARRRRVRQDYENQHAELIAQYIAAKRTGDFQAMKHVEQLVMENSMYTMERNFEIGMPMQEEDVMWWEMD
;
A
#
# COMPACT_ATOMS: atom_id res chain seq x y z
N MET A 1 8.06 -21.17 25.55
CA MET A 1 9.00 -21.08 24.42
C MET A 1 8.53 -19.94 23.54
N CYS A 2 9.40 -18.99 23.19
CA CYS A 2 9.03 -17.98 22.20
C CYS A 2 8.87 -18.68 20.84
N THR A 3 7.74 -18.45 20.18
CA THR A 3 7.44 -19.05 18.89
C THR A 3 7.20 -17.93 17.88
N SER A 4 7.95 -17.93 16.79
CA SER A 4 7.68 -17.06 15.65
C SER A 4 7.26 -17.89 14.44
N ILE A 5 6.39 -17.31 13.62
CA ILE A 5 5.95 -17.88 12.36
C ILE A 5 6.41 -16.93 11.27
N LYS A 6 7.31 -17.40 10.40
CA LYS A 6 7.67 -16.71 9.16
C LYS A 6 6.74 -17.22 8.06
N THR A 7 5.98 -16.32 7.48
CA THR A 7 5.05 -16.63 6.40
C THR A 7 5.53 -15.95 5.12
N THR A 8 5.88 -16.73 4.12
CA THR A 8 6.25 -16.24 2.79
C THR A 8 5.04 -16.34 1.87
N MET A 9 4.68 -15.22 1.25
CA MET A 9 3.55 -15.10 0.32
C MET A 9 3.99 -15.39 -1.11
N ALA A 10 3.03 -15.71 -2.00
CA ALA A 10 3.30 -15.91 -3.42
C ALA A 10 3.88 -14.65 -4.10
N CYS A 11 3.54 -13.47 -3.59
CA CYS A 11 4.10 -12.19 -4.05
C CYS A 11 5.54 -11.91 -3.57
N GLY A 12 6.24 -12.88 -2.99
CA GLY A 12 7.63 -12.76 -2.52
C GLY A 12 7.81 -12.08 -1.16
N HIS A 13 6.77 -11.41 -0.63
CA HIS A 13 6.83 -10.79 0.69
C HIS A 13 6.81 -11.82 1.81
N THR A 14 7.62 -11.59 2.85
CA THR A 14 7.67 -12.45 4.04
C THR A 14 7.32 -11.66 5.30
N PHE A 15 6.35 -12.15 6.08
CA PHE A 15 5.95 -11.56 7.35
C PHE A 15 6.37 -12.45 8.51
N THR A 16 6.82 -11.84 9.61
CA THR A 16 7.17 -12.56 10.84
C THR A 16 6.14 -12.24 11.91
N ASN A 17 5.31 -13.21 12.26
CA ASN A 17 4.35 -13.11 13.35
C ASN A 17 4.95 -13.72 14.62
N TYR A 18 4.93 -12.98 15.72
CA TYR A 18 5.33 -13.50 17.03
C TYR A 18 4.09 -14.02 17.75
N ALA A 19 3.95 -15.34 17.85
CA ALA A 19 2.77 -15.96 18.46
C ALA A 19 2.79 -15.87 20.00
N THR A 20 3.93 -15.54 20.60
CA THR A 20 4.07 -15.31 22.04
C THR A 20 5.00 -14.12 22.29
N THR A 21 4.55 -13.16 23.10
CA THR A 21 5.42 -12.11 23.64
C THR A 21 6.50 -12.75 24.51
N CYS A 22 7.77 -12.62 24.16
CA CYS A 22 8.86 -12.91 25.08
C CYS A 22 8.78 -11.88 26.21
N ARG A 23 8.12 -12.23 27.31
CA ARG A 23 7.91 -11.33 28.46
C ARG A 23 9.27 -11.09 29.13
N THR A 24 9.89 -9.94 28.81
CA THR A 24 11.02 -9.26 29.48
C THR A 24 12.30 -10.05 29.80
N PRO A 25 13.48 -9.41 29.75
CA PRO A 25 14.76 -10.09 29.84
C PRO A 25 15.06 -10.44 31.30
N SER A 26 14.84 -11.68 31.71
CA SER A 26 15.63 -12.23 32.81
C SER A 26 17.01 -12.57 32.25
N HIS A 27 18.07 -12.08 32.89
CA HIS A 27 19.48 -12.11 32.48
C HIS A 27 20.12 -13.49 32.20
N SER A 28 19.34 -14.54 31.95
CA SER A 28 19.82 -15.93 32.00
C SER A 28 19.64 -16.75 30.73
N ARG A 29 18.97 -16.26 29.66
CA ARG A 29 18.96 -16.96 28.36
C ARG A 29 18.40 -16.10 27.21
N PRO A 30 19.09 -15.98 26.05
CA PRO A 30 18.44 -15.51 24.84
C PRO A 30 17.31 -16.48 24.50
N CYS A 31 16.07 -16.00 24.45
CA CYS A 31 14.99 -16.78 23.87
C CYS A 31 15.29 -16.89 22.37
N THR A 32 15.88 -18.00 21.92
CA THR A 32 15.90 -18.38 20.51
C THR A 32 14.49 -18.86 20.15
N PRO A 33 13.69 -18.07 19.41
CA PRO A 33 12.35 -18.50 19.08
C PRO A 33 12.42 -19.70 18.15
N SER A 34 11.61 -20.72 18.41
CA SER A 34 11.40 -21.77 17.40
C SER A 34 10.66 -21.13 16.22
N VAL A 35 11.32 -21.03 15.08
CA VAL A 35 10.77 -20.42 13.87
C VAL A 35 10.06 -21.49 13.05
N LYS A 36 8.74 -21.37 12.89
CA LYS A 36 8.01 -22.14 11.88
C LYS A 36 7.98 -21.36 10.58
N ILE A 37 8.32 -22.01 9.47
CA ILE A 37 8.23 -21.43 8.12
C ILE A 37 6.95 -21.95 7.48
N GLN A 38 6.14 -21.05 6.94
CA GLN A 38 4.93 -21.35 6.21
C GLN A 38 4.96 -20.62 4.87
N HIS A 39 4.44 -21.27 3.84
CA HIS A 39 4.21 -20.68 2.53
C HIS A 39 2.70 -20.54 2.29
N LEU A 40 2.27 -19.36 1.86
CA LEU A 40 0.89 -19.07 1.48
C LEU A 40 0.84 -18.76 -0.02
N ASN A 41 0.02 -19.51 -0.75
CA ASN A 41 -0.27 -19.28 -2.17
C ASN A 41 -1.32 -18.17 -2.34
N ASP A 42 -1.09 -17.05 -1.68
CA ASP A 42 -1.91 -15.85 -1.76
C ASP A 42 -0.98 -14.63 -1.84
N THR A 43 -1.52 -13.49 -2.24
CA THR A 43 -0.80 -12.21 -2.29
C THR A 43 -1.08 -11.40 -1.05
N CYS A 44 -0.09 -10.62 -0.59
CA CYS A 44 -0.33 -9.74 0.55
C CYS A 44 -1.20 -8.55 0.14
N ALA A 45 -1.86 -7.91 1.11
CA ALA A 45 -2.66 -6.72 0.86
C ALA A 45 -1.87 -5.55 0.22
N ALA A 46 -0.54 -5.56 0.27
CA ALA A 46 0.30 -4.57 -0.42
C ALA A 46 0.36 -4.83 -1.93
N CYS A 47 0.28 -6.10 -2.35
CA CYS A 47 0.33 -6.54 -3.74
C CYS A 47 -1.05 -6.75 -4.36
N ASP A 48 -2.09 -7.03 -3.54
CA ASP A 48 -3.46 -7.20 -4.01
C ASP A 48 -3.97 -5.94 -4.74
N PRO A 49 -4.31 -6.01 -6.04
CA PRO A 49 -4.77 -4.86 -6.82
C PRO A 49 -6.00 -4.18 -6.22
N ALA A 50 -6.94 -4.96 -5.67
CA ALA A 50 -8.16 -4.41 -5.08
C ALA A 50 -7.88 -3.61 -3.79
N ALA A 51 -7.00 -4.09 -2.93
CA ALA A 51 -6.54 -3.39 -1.74
C ALA A 51 -5.71 -2.14 -2.10
N ARG A 52 -4.85 -2.21 -3.11
CA ARG A 52 -4.09 -1.06 -3.61
C ARG A 52 -5.02 0.03 -4.15
N ARG A 53 -6.01 -0.32 -4.98
CA ARG A 53 -7.00 0.65 -5.51
C ARG A 53 -7.84 1.29 -4.40
N ARG A 54 -8.21 0.52 -3.36
CA ARG A 54 -8.91 1.06 -2.18
C ARG A 54 -8.07 2.11 -1.45
N ARG A 55 -6.75 1.88 -1.29
CA ARG A 55 -5.85 2.89 -0.70
C ARG A 55 -5.75 4.14 -1.57
N VAL A 56 -5.54 3.99 -2.88
CA VAL A 56 -5.50 5.13 -3.81
C VAL A 56 -6.78 5.96 -3.76
N ARG A 57 -7.95 5.31 -3.72
CA ARG A 57 -9.23 5.98 -3.56
C ARG A 57 -9.32 6.75 -2.24
N GLN A 58 -8.89 6.14 -1.14
CA GLN A 58 -8.93 6.78 0.17
C GLN A 58 -7.99 8.00 0.24
N ASP A 59 -6.79 7.89 -0.33
CA ASP A 59 -5.84 9.00 -0.44
C ASP A 59 -6.46 10.17 -1.23
N TYR A 60 -7.10 9.87 -2.38
CA TYR A 60 -7.82 10.86 -3.19
C TYR A 60 -8.94 11.54 -2.41
N GLU A 61 -9.82 10.77 -1.75
CA GLU A 61 -10.97 11.29 -1.01
C GLU A 61 -10.51 12.23 0.13
N ASN A 62 -9.45 11.86 0.84
CA ASN A 62 -8.86 12.69 1.90
C ASN A 62 -8.32 14.02 1.35
N GLN A 63 -7.46 13.97 0.32
CA GLN A 63 -6.90 15.19 -0.28
C GLN A 63 -7.98 16.05 -0.93
N HIS A 64 -8.96 15.43 -1.58
CA HIS A 64 -10.05 16.15 -2.22
C HIS A 64 -10.90 16.90 -1.19
N ALA A 65 -11.22 16.28 -0.05
CA ALA A 65 -11.94 16.94 1.03
C ALA A 65 -11.20 18.18 1.57
N GLU A 66 -9.89 18.08 1.75
CA GLU A 66 -9.05 19.22 2.17
C GLU A 66 -9.05 20.35 1.14
N LEU A 67 -8.92 20.04 -0.15
CA LEU A 67 -8.95 21.03 -1.22
C LEU A 67 -10.32 21.72 -1.30
N ILE A 68 -11.42 20.99 -1.19
CA ILE A 68 -12.77 21.58 -1.17
C ILE A 68 -12.94 22.50 0.04
N ALA A 69 -12.42 22.14 1.22
CA ALA A 69 -12.45 23.02 2.39
C ALA A 69 -11.68 24.33 2.14
N GLN A 70 -10.51 24.26 1.50
CA GLN A 70 -9.73 25.45 1.11
C GLN A 70 -10.48 26.32 0.09
N TYR A 71 -11.10 25.70 -0.91
CA TYR A 71 -11.93 26.41 -1.89
C TYR A 71 -13.09 27.16 -1.22
N ILE A 72 -13.80 26.51 -0.30
CA ILE A 72 -14.90 27.12 0.45
C ILE A 72 -14.39 28.30 1.29
N ALA A 73 -13.23 28.16 1.93
CA ALA A 73 -12.62 29.25 2.69
C ALA A 73 -12.27 30.45 1.79
N ALA A 74 -11.62 30.23 0.65
CA ALA A 74 -11.30 31.27 -0.32
C ALA A 74 -12.56 31.94 -0.91
N LYS A 75 -13.60 31.15 -1.17
CA LYS A 75 -14.89 31.66 -1.64
C LYS A 75 -15.56 32.59 -0.62
N ARG A 76 -15.44 32.30 0.68
CA ARG A 76 -16.00 33.15 1.75
C ARG A 76 -15.30 34.51 1.83
N THR A 77 -14.02 34.58 1.51
CA THR A 77 -13.25 35.83 1.51
C THR A 77 -13.27 36.55 0.16
N GLY A 78 -13.83 35.92 -0.88
CA GLY A 78 -13.85 36.45 -2.24
C GLY A 78 -12.48 36.40 -2.94
N ASP A 79 -11.57 35.55 -2.48
CA ASP A 79 -10.24 35.41 -3.07
C ASP A 79 -10.27 34.51 -4.32
N PHE A 80 -10.51 35.14 -5.46
CA PHE A 80 -10.61 34.46 -6.75
C PHE A 80 -9.30 33.79 -7.21
N GLN A 81 -8.14 34.31 -6.80
CA GLN A 81 -6.86 33.71 -7.19
C GLN A 81 -6.63 32.42 -6.39
N ALA A 82 -6.91 32.44 -5.09
CA ALA A 82 -6.85 31.25 -4.26
C ALA A 82 -7.86 30.18 -4.75
N MET A 83 -9.08 30.58 -5.13
CA MET A 83 -10.08 29.66 -5.71
C MET A 83 -9.56 28.99 -6.99
N LYS A 84 -9.03 29.77 -7.93
CA LYS A 84 -8.47 29.24 -9.18
C LYS A 84 -7.29 28.31 -8.95
N HIS A 85 -6.43 28.63 -7.99
CA HIS A 85 -5.31 27.77 -7.64
C HIS A 85 -5.79 26.43 -7.05
N VAL A 86 -6.78 26.45 -6.16
CA VAL A 86 -7.36 25.22 -5.60
C VAL A 86 -8.03 24.38 -6.69
N GLU A 87 -8.71 24.99 -7.67
CA GLU A 87 -9.27 24.27 -8.82
C GLU A 87 -8.18 23.53 -9.63
N GLN A 88 -7.01 24.14 -9.81
CA GLN A 88 -5.86 23.48 -10.45
C GLN A 88 -5.38 22.27 -9.64
N LEU A 89 -5.23 22.43 -8.32
CA LEU A 89 -4.82 21.35 -7.42
C LEU A 89 -5.82 20.19 -7.41
N VAL A 90 -7.12 20.47 -7.54
CA VAL A 90 -8.15 19.43 -7.68
C VAL A 90 -7.95 18.61 -8.98
N MET A 91 -7.63 19.28 -10.09
CA MET A 91 -7.31 18.59 -11.34
C MET A 91 -6.04 17.74 -11.20
N GLU A 92 -4.98 18.28 -10.61
CA GLU A 92 -3.74 17.55 -10.34
C GLU A 92 -3.95 16.31 -9.48
N ASN A 93 -4.74 16.42 -8.39
CA ASN A 93 -5.10 15.27 -7.55
C ASN A 93 -5.84 14.19 -8.35
N SER A 94 -6.74 14.59 -9.26
CA SER A 94 -7.44 13.63 -10.13
C SER A 94 -6.51 12.91 -11.12
N MET A 95 -5.56 13.65 -11.73
CA MET A 95 -4.57 13.07 -12.64
C MET A 95 -3.64 12.09 -11.91
N TYR A 96 -3.11 12.48 -10.76
CA TYR A 96 -2.27 11.61 -9.94
C TYR A 96 -2.98 10.31 -9.53
N THR A 97 -4.27 10.42 -9.18
CA THR A 97 -5.11 9.26 -8.85
C THR A 97 -5.30 8.33 -10.05
N MET A 98 -5.45 8.89 -11.25
CA MET A 98 -5.56 8.13 -12.49
C MET A 98 -4.25 7.37 -12.81
N GLU A 99 -3.10 8.06 -12.71
CA GLU A 99 -1.77 7.46 -12.91
C GLU A 99 -1.53 6.29 -11.96
N ARG A 100 -1.80 6.49 -10.67
CA ARG A 100 -1.68 5.43 -9.65
C ARG A 100 -2.56 4.22 -9.93
N ASN A 101 -3.79 4.45 -10.40
CA ASN A 101 -4.69 3.35 -10.78
C ASN A 101 -4.20 2.62 -12.04
N PHE A 102 -3.60 3.33 -13.00
CA PHE A 102 -2.99 2.74 -14.18
C PHE A 102 -1.80 1.84 -13.79
N GLU A 103 -0.90 2.29 -12.92
CA GLU A 103 0.20 1.49 -12.38
C GLU A 103 -0.26 0.21 -11.67
N ILE A 104 -1.43 0.23 -11.02
CA ILE A 104 -2.01 -0.96 -10.39
C ILE A 104 -2.61 -1.91 -11.43
N GLY A 105 -3.12 -1.37 -12.54
CA GLY A 105 -3.73 -2.14 -13.63
C GLY A 105 -2.73 -2.76 -14.60
N MET A 106 -1.50 -2.25 -14.65
CA MET A 106 -0.45 -2.89 -15.42
C MET A 106 -0.08 -4.23 -14.78
N PRO A 107 -0.30 -5.37 -15.46
CA PRO A 107 0.25 -6.62 -14.99
C PRO A 107 1.77 -6.44 -14.89
N MET A 108 2.35 -6.82 -13.76
CA MET A 108 3.77 -7.13 -13.70
C MET A 108 3.97 -8.14 -14.83
N GLN A 109 4.66 -7.76 -15.90
CA GLN A 109 5.01 -8.71 -16.96
C GLN A 109 5.77 -9.83 -16.24
N GLU A 110 5.10 -10.98 -16.07
CA GLU A 110 5.78 -12.26 -16.04
C GLU A 110 6.72 -12.23 -17.25
N GLU A 111 7.99 -12.55 -16.97
CA GLU A 111 9.08 -12.66 -17.93
C GLU A 111 8.56 -13.07 -19.30
N ASP A 112 8.97 -12.34 -20.34
CA ASP A 112 8.70 -12.68 -21.74
C ASP A 112 8.91 -14.19 -21.94
N VAL A 113 7.82 -14.97 -21.87
CA VAL A 113 7.81 -16.35 -22.30
C VAL A 113 7.94 -16.25 -23.81
N MET A 114 9.19 -16.26 -24.27
CA MET A 114 9.54 -16.29 -25.67
C MET A 114 9.05 -17.64 -26.20
N TRP A 115 7.86 -17.65 -26.78
CA TRP A 115 7.21 -18.81 -27.41
C TRP A 115 7.97 -19.37 -28.62
N TRP A 116 9.24 -18.99 -28.81
CA TRP A 116 10.08 -19.33 -29.97
C TRP A 116 11.18 -20.35 -29.65
N GLU A 117 11.28 -20.87 -28.42
CA GLU A 117 12.26 -21.91 -28.04
C GLU A 117 11.64 -23.31 -27.84
N MET A 118 10.50 -23.57 -28.48
CA MET A 118 10.04 -24.95 -28.69
C MET A 118 10.16 -25.30 -30.17
N ASP A 119 11.37 -25.66 -30.58
CA ASP A 119 11.66 -26.62 -31.66
C ASP A 119 12.92 -27.43 -31.29
#